data_AF-A0A5B6ZAS7-F1
#
_entry.id   AF-A0A5B6ZAS7-F1
#
_cell.length_a   1.000
_cell.length_b   1.000
_cell.length_c   1.000
_cell.angle_alpha   90.00
_cell.angle_beta   90.00
_cell.angle_gamma   90.00
#
_symmetry.space_group_name_H-M   'P 1'
#
loop_
_entity.id
_entity.type
_entity.pdbx_description
1 polymer ?
#
loop_
_entity_poly.entity_id
_entity_poly.type
_entity_poly.pdbx_seq_one_letter_code
_entity_poly.pdbx_strand_id
1 'polypeptide(L)'
;MLAGLAFKRKWRNKMKALGRPYHNPNIVTGANVQVCWEKFARYFEVELKEVKLRDGYYVMDPEKAVEMVDENTICVAAILGSTLNGEFEDVKRLNDLLIEKNKQTGYTHTQTHTHIYMVPLSSVCIEN
;
A
#
# COMPACT_ATOMS: atom_id res chain seq x y z
N MET A 1 5.62 -8.26 -6.60
CA MET A 1 6.55 -8.93 -5.64
C MET A 1 7.89 -8.20 -5.51
N LEU A 2 8.67 -7.98 -6.58
CA LEU A 2 10.00 -7.33 -6.47
C LEU A 2 9.97 -5.94 -5.82
N ALA A 3 8.98 -5.10 -6.17
CA ALA A 3 8.79 -3.81 -5.52
C ALA A 3 8.62 -3.93 -3.99
N GLY A 4 7.77 -4.86 -3.54
CA GLY A 4 7.57 -5.15 -2.12
C GLY A 4 8.86 -5.59 -1.40
N LEU A 5 9.69 -6.41 -2.05
CA LEU A 5 11.02 -6.79 -1.51
C LEU A 5 11.95 -5.59 -1.38
N ALA A 6 11.96 -4.69 -2.37
CA ALA A 6 12.74 -3.46 -2.33
C ALA A 6 12.30 -2.57 -1.16
N PHE A 7 10.98 -2.38 -0.97
CA PHE A 7 10.43 -1.64 0.17
C PHE A 7 10.80 -2.28 1.51
N LYS A 8 10.58 -3.60 1.67
CA LYS A 8 10.95 -4.34 2.89
C LYS A 8 12.44 -4.19 3.21
N ARG A 9 13.32 -4.29 2.21
CA ARG A 9 14.78 -4.14 2.42
C ARG A 9 15.15 -2.71 2.80
N LYS A 10 14.61 -1.71 2.11
CA LYS A 10 14.86 -0.27 2.38
C LYS A 10 14.41 0.11 3.79
N TRP A 11 13.19 -0.25 4.16
CA TRP A 11 12.64 -0.05 5.50
C TRP A 11 13.50 -0.74 6.58
N ARG A 12 13.85 -2.02 6.39
CA ARG A 12 14.68 -2.76 7.35
C ARG A 12 16.05 -2.12 7.56
N ASN A 13 16.72 -1.69 6.50
CA ASN A 13 18.02 -1.03 6.61
C ASN A 13 17.91 0.29 7.38
N LYS A 14 16.84 1.05 7.16
CA LYS A 14 16.56 2.28 7.90
C LYS A 14 16.31 2.02 9.38
N MET A 15 15.46 1.05 9.72
CA MET A 15 15.17 0.71 11.12
C MET A 15 16.44 0.25 11.86
N LYS A 16 17.29 -0.54 11.20
CA LYS A 16 18.61 -0.91 11.73
C LYS A 16 19.52 0.30 11.97
N ALA A 17 19.60 1.23 11.02
CA ALA A 17 20.40 2.45 11.17
C ALA A 17 19.91 3.34 12.32
N LEU A 18 18.61 3.32 12.60
CA LEU A 18 17.97 4.04 13.72
C LEU A 18 17.99 3.25 15.04
N GLY A 19 18.54 2.03 15.08
CA GLY A 19 18.51 1.16 16.27
C GLY A 19 17.11 0.72 16.69
N ARG A 20 16.12 0.76 15.78
CA ARG A 20 14.72 0.41 16.06
C ARG A 20 14.40 -1.04 15.69
N PRO A 21 13.37 -1.66 16.31
CA PRO A 21 12.88 -2.97 15.91
C PRO A 21 12.52 -3.02 14.41
N TYR A 22 12.84 -4.14 13.74
CA TYR A 22 12.66 -4.28 12.29
C TYR A 22 11.97 -5.60 11.87
N HIS A 23 11.20 -6.20 12.78
CA HIS A 23 10.71 -7.57 12.63
C HIS A 23 9.28 -7.65 12.05
N ASN A 24 8.46 -6.60 12.21
CA ASN A 24 7.02 -6.65 11.92
C ASN A 24 6.62 -5.62 10.85
N PRO A 25 7.08 -5.73 9.59
CA PRO A 25 6.67 -4.81 8.53
C PRO A 25 5.20 -5.01 8.13
N ASN A 26 4.52 -3.92 7.73
CA ASN A 26 3.19 -3.98 7.13
C ASN A 26 3.11 -3.20 5.80
N ILE A 27 2.09 -3.50 5.01
CA ILE A 27 1.71 -2.75 3.79
C ILE A 27 0.23 -2.37 3.89
N VAL A 28 -0.12 -1.19 3.37
CA VAL A 28 -1.51 -0.71 3.32
C VAL A 28 -2.03 -0.75 1.88
N THR A 29 -3.20 -1.35 1.66
CA THR A 29 -3.89 -1.43 0.36
C THR A 29 -5.40 -1.26 0.55
N GLY A 30 -6.16 -1.09 -0.54
CA GLY A 30 -7.60 -1.30 -0.49
C GLY A 30 -7.95 -2.79 -0.48
N ALA A 31 -9.16 -3.16 -0.04
CA ALA A 31 -9.65 -4.54 -0.12
C ALA A 31 -10.00 -4.98 -1.56
N ASN A 32 -9.90 -4.07 -2.53
CA ASN A 32 -9.91 -4.32 -3.98
C ASN A 32 -8.54 -4.78 -4.52
N VAL A 33 -7.58 -5.11 -3.63
CA VAL A 33 -6.23 -5.52 -4.01
C VAL A 33 -6.23 -6.83 -4.79
N GLN A 34 -5.33 -6.95 -5.76
CA GLN A 34 -5.14 -8.18 -6.50
C GLN A 34 -4.33 -9.19 -5.66
N VAL A 35 -4.65 -10.49 -5.79
CA VAL A 35 -4.08 -11.60 -4.98
C VAL A 35 -2.55 -11.66 -4.92
N CYS A 36 -1.82 -11.02 -5.84
CA CYS A 36 -0.36 -10.95 -5.81
C CYS A 36 0.18 -10.25 -4.57
N TRP A 37 -0.58 -9.33 -3.96
CA TRP A 37 -0.19 -8.66 -2.72
C TRP A 37 -0.46 -9.52 -1.49
N GLU A 38 -1.55 -10.30 -1.47
CA GLU A 38 -1.74 -11.34 -0.44
C GLU A 38 -0.63 -12.39 -0.50
N LYS A 39 -0.26 -12.84 -1.70
CA LYS A 39 0.87 -13.76 -1.90
C LYS A 39 2.18 -13.12 -1.42
N PHE A 40 2.41 -11.85 -1.72
CA PHE A 40 3.58 -11.13 -1.22
C PHE A 40 3.58 -11.07 0.32
N ALA A 41 2.48 -10.65 0.93
CA ALA A 41 2.32 -10.57 2.38
C ALA A 41 2.60 -11.91 3.06
N ARG A 42 2.01 -12.99 2.55
CA ARG A 42 2.17 -14.35 3.06
C ARG A 42 3.58 -14.90 2.88
N TYR A 43 4.16 -14.79 1.68
CA TYR A 43 5.46 -15.40 1.39
C TYR A 43 6.63 -14.64 2.01
N PHE A 44 6.47 -13.34 2.22
CA PHE A 44 7.54 -12.49 2.74
C PHE A 44 7.25 -11.96 4.13
N GLU A 45 6.33 -12.56 4.90
CA GLU A 45 6.08 -12.19 6.31
C GLU A 45 5.89 -10.67 6.46
N VAL A 46 4.93 -10.13 5.71
CA VAL A 46 4.51 -8.73 5.80
C VAL A 46 3.03 -8.74 6.15
N GLU A 47 2.63 -7.98 7.16
CA GLU A 47 1.22 -7.81 7.50
C GLU A 47 0.51 -7.01 6.37
N LEU A 48 -0.64 -7.50 5.92
CA LEU A 48 -1.48 -6.81 4.94
C LEU A 48 -2.60 -6.07 5.67
N LYS A 49 -2.60 -4.74 5.60
CA LYS A 49 -3.66 -3.88 6.15
C LYS A 49 -4.56 -3.40 5.02
N GLU A 50 -5.81 -3.85 5.06
CA GLU A 50 -6.77 -3.58 3.99
C GLU A 50 -7.81 -2.54 4.40
N VAL A 51 -7.90 -1.47 3.62
CA VAL A 51 -9.00 -0.50 3.71
C VAL A 51 -10.26 -1.14 3.15
N LYS A 52 -11.24 -1.37 4.03
CA LYS A 52 -12.52 -1.98 3.65
C LYS A 52 -13.27 -1.09 2.65
N LEU A 53 -13.82 -1.71 1.62
CA LEU A 53 -14.72 -1.06 0.67
C LEU A 53 -16.08 -0.78 1.34
N ARG A 54 -16.83 0.17 0.78
CA ARG A 54 -18.20 0.49 1.21
C ARG A 54 -19.11 0.60 -0.02
N ASP A 55 -20.40 0.39 0.15
CA ASP A 55 -21.35 0.49 -0.96
C ASP A 55 -21.27 1.87 -1.63
N GLY A 56 -21.20 1.87 -2.96
CA GLY A 56 -20.99 3.10 -3.75
C GLY A 56 -19.56 3.65 -3.75
N TYR A 57 -18.59 2.98 -3.11
CA TYR A 57 -17.17 3.36 -3.11
C TYR A 57 -16.27 2.11 -3.10
N TYR A 58 -15.90 1.66 -4.28
CA TYR A 58 -15.25 0.35 -4.50
C TYR A 58 -13.73 0.43 -4.77
N VAL A 59 -13.13 1.56 -4.39
CA VAL A 59 -11.68 1.80 -4.43
C VAL A 59 -11.16 2.16 -3.03
N MET A 60 -9.85 2.14 -2.84
CA MET A 60 -9.24 2.54 -1.57
C MET A 60 -9.53 4.00 -1.25
N ASP A 61 -10.13 4.25 -0.08
CA ASP A 61 -10.30 5.59 0.49
C ASP A 61 -8.93 6.14 0.97
N PRO A 62 -8.41 7.25 0.39
CA PRO A 62 -7.09 7.78 0.72
C PRO A 62 -6.93 8.16 2.19
N GLU A 63 -7.96 8.75 2.80
CA GLU A 63 -7.97 9.16 4.20
C GLU A 63 -7.88 7.93 5.11
N LYS A 64 -8.65 6.89 4.84
CA LYS A 64 -8.57 5.62 5.59
C LYS A 64 -7.26 4.90 5.40
N ALA A 65 -6.68 4.93 4.20
CA ALA A 65 -5.35 4.37 3.97
C ALA A 65 -4.30 5.07 4.83
N VAL A 66 -4.35 6.41 4.88
CA VAL A 66 -3.41 7.23 5.66
C VAL A 66 -3.59 6.99 7.15
N GLU A 67 -4.82 6.81 7.66
CA GLU A 67 -5.09 6.44 9.05
C GLU A 67 -4.36 5.15 9.47
N MET A 68 -4.31 4.13 8.59
CA MET A 68 -3.69 2.82 8.86
C MET A 68 -2.16 2.81 8.85
N VAL A 69 -1.52 3.86 8.33
CA VAL A 69 -0.05 3.99 8.27
C VAL A 69 0.57 4.16 9.65
N ASP A 70 1.61 3.39 9.94
CA ASP A 70 2.43 3.49 11.15
C ASP A 70 3.95 3.43 10.82
N GLU A 71 4.81 3.35 11.83
CA GLU A 71 6.27 3.29 11.66
C GLU A 71 6.78 2.03 10.93
N ASN A 72 5.97 0.97 10.93
CA ASN A 72 6.27 -0.33 10.35
C ASN A 72 5.72 -0.46 8.93
N THR A 73 4.91 0.51 8.47
CA THR A 73 4.43 0.55 7.10
C THR A 73 5.58 0.75 6.13
N ILE A 74 5.75 -0.18 5.20
CA ILE A 74 6.82 -0.17 4.19
C ILE A 74 6.41 0.54 2.90
N CYS A 75 5.12 0.55 2.58
CA CYS A 75 4.51 1.36 1.51
C CYS A 75 2.98 1.35 1.62
N VAL A 76 2.35 2.26 0.87
CA VAL A 76 0.91 2.23 0.56
C VAL A 76 0.80 1.92 -0.93
N ALA A 77 0.14 0.82 -1.29
CA ALA A 77 0.00 0.42 -2.70
C ALA A 77 -1.35 0.88 -3.24
N ALA A 78 -1.29 1.83 -4.17
CA ALA A 78 -2.47 2.34 -4.86
C ALA A 78 -2.64 1.66 -6.22
N ILE A 79 -3.90 1.47 -6.61
CA ILE A 79 -4.33 0.72 -7.77
C ILE A 79 -4.82 1.68 -8.86
N LEU A 80 -4.11 1.74 -9.98
CA LEU A 80 -4.60 2.40 -11.18
C LEU A 80 -5.25 1.36 -12.09
N GLY A 81 -6.53 1.11 -11.83
CA GLY A 81 -7.36 0.16 -12.55
C GLY A 81 -7.75 -0.99 -11.62
N SER A 82 -8.82 -0.81 -10.86
CA SER A 82 -9.38 -1.84 -9.99
C SER A 82 -9.85 -3.05 -10.82
N THR A 83 -9.55 -4.27 -10.37
CA THR A 83 -10.10 -5.49 -11.00
C THR A 83 -11.61 -5.61 -10.85
N LEU A 84 -12.21 -4.89 -9.89
CA LEU A 84 -13.64 -4.97 -9.59
C LEU A 84 -14.48 -4.13 -10.55
N ASN A 85 -14.04 -2.91 -10.85
CA ASN A 85 -14.83 -1.93 -11.61
C ASN A 85 -14.01 -1.07 -12.59
N GLY A 86 -12.70 -1.30 -12.73
CA GLY A 86 -11.82 -0.55 -13.62
C GLY A 86 -11.45 0.86 -13.13
N GLU A 87 -11.94 1.28 -11.96
CA GLU A 87 -11.74 2.63 -11.43
C GLU A 87 -10.29 2.87 -11.01
N PHE A 88 -9.85 4.12 -11.12
CA PHE A 88 -8.52 4.56 -10.70
C PHE A 88 -8.60 5.15 -9.30
N GLU A 89 -7.72 4.70 -8.41
CA GLU A 89 -7.58 5.32 -7.10
C GLU A 89 -7.01 6.73 -7.19
N ASP A 90 -7.40 7.61 -6.28
CA ASP A 90 -6.90 8.98 -6.20
C ASP A 90 -5.49 9.00 -5.58
N VAL A 91 -4.51 8.62 -6.41
CA VAL A 91 -3.09 8.59 -6.10
C VAL A 91 -2.57 9.97 -5.68
N LYS A 92 -3.11 11.04 -6.27
CA LYS A 92 -2.68 12.41 -5.96
C LYS A 92 -3.10 12.77 -4.54
N ARG A 93 -4.38 12.57 -4.21
CA ARG A 93 -4.90 12.82 -2.86
C ARG A 93 -4.15 12.01 -1.81
N LEU A 94 -3.94 10.72 -2.09
CA LEU A 94 -3.18 9.83 -1.23
C LEU A 94 -1.74 10.35 -0.98
N ASN A 95 -1.04 10.76 -2.04
CA ASN A 95 0.31 11.32 -1.92
C ASN A 95 0.32 12.59 -1.07
N ASP A 96 -0.62 13.50 -1.31
CA ASP A 96 -0.69 14.79 -0.60
C ASP A 96 -0.91 14.56 0.91
N LEU A 97 -1.81 13.65 1.28
CA LEU A 97 -2.06 13.24 2.67
C LEU A 97 -0.86 12.54 3.32
N LEU A 98 -0.15 11.67 2.58
CA LEU A 98 1.05 11.02 3.09
C LEU A 98 2.19 12.00 3.33
N ILE A 99 2.34 13.02 2.48
CA ILE A 99 3.30 14.11 2.70
C ILE A 99 2.98 14.87 3.99
N GLU A 100 1.71 15.18 4.22
CA GLU A 100 1.26 15.85 5.45
C GLU A 100 1.52 14.99 6.70
N LYS A 101 1.14 13.71 6.67
CA LYS A 101 1.39 12.78 7.78
C LYS A 101 2.88 12.63 8.06
N ASN A 102 3.71 12.53 7.02
CA ASN A 102 5.17 12.43 7.14
C ASN A 102 5.79 13.67 7.82
N LYS A 103 5.25 14.87 7.56
CA LYS A 103 5.70 16.10 8.25
C LYS A 103 5.34 16.07 9.74
N GLN A 104 4.20 15.49 10.12
CA GLN A 104 3.74 15.44 11.51
C GLN A 104 4.47 14.36 12.33
N THR A 105 4.67 13.17 11.77
CA THR A 105 5.24 12.02 12.50
C THR A 105 6.76 11.95 12.43
N GLY A 106 7.39 12.74 11.55
CA GLY A 106 8.82 12.61 11.24
C GLY A 106 9.14 11.34 10.44
N TYR A 107 8.12 10.67 9.90
CA TYR A 107 8.35 9.58 8.96
C TYR A 107 9.00 10.17 7.71
N THR A 108 10.27 9.84 7.43
CA THR A 108 10.97 10.39 6.26
C THR A 108 10.22 10.00 4.99
N HIS A 109 10.21 10.84 3.94
CA HIS A 109 9.55 10.61 2.64
C HIS A 109 9.74 9.19 2.06
N THR A 110 10.82 8.50 2.47
CA THR A 110 11.15 7.10 2.16
C THR A 110 10.35 6.01 2.87
N GLN A 111 9.55 6.31 3.90
CA GLN A 111 8.80 5.33 4.69
C GLN A 111 7.47 4.92 4.04
N THR A 112 6.78 5.86 3.41
CA THR A 112 5.49 5.62 2.75
C THR A 112 5.52 6.23 1.37
N HIS A 113 6.05 5.46 0.41
CA HIS A 113 5.85 5.79 -1.00
C HIS A 113 4.47 5.29 -1.40
N THR A 114 3.72 6.13 -2.11
CA THR A 114 2.61 5.65 -2.93
C THR A 114 3.22 4.83 -4.06
N HIS A 115 3.08 3.51 -3.99
CA HIS A 115 3.46 2.66 -5.11
C HIS A 115 2.25 2.48 -6.01
N ILE A 116 2.36 2.98 -7.22
CA ILE A 116 1.38 2.79 -8.27
C ILE A 116 1.67 1.47 -8.95
N TYR A 117 0.68 0.59 -9.03
CA TYR A 117 0.72 -0.50 -10.00
C TYR A 117 -0.53 -0.48 -10.86
N MET A 118 -0.33 -0.71 -12.15
CA MET A 118 -1.43 -0.90 -13.09
C MET A 118 -1.85 -2.37 -13.06
N VAL A 119 -3.14 -2.61 -12.95
CA VAL A 119 -3.70 -3.90 -13.31
C VAL A 119 -4.03 -3.84 -14.81
N PRO A 120 -3.47 -4.73 -15.64
CA PRO A 120 -3.84 -4.77 -17.05
C PRO A 120 -5.31 -5.13 -17.19
N LEU A 121 -6.07 -4.30 -17.93
CA LEU A 121 -7.50 -4.47 -18.19
C LEU A 121 -7.85 -5.84 -18.82
N SER A 122 -6.89 -6.52 -19.45
CA SER A 122 -7.05 -7.89 -19.95
C SER A 122 -7.29 -8.94 -18.86
N SER A 123 -7.11 -8.57 -17.58
CA SER A 123 -7.41 -9.43 -16.43
C SER A 123 -8.90 -9.39 -16.04
N VAL A 124 -9.69 -8.49 -16.66
CA VAL A 124 -11.15 -8.36 -16.49
C VAL A 124 -11.89 -9.20 -17.54
N CYS A 125 -11.38 -10.40 -17.83
CA CYS A 125 -12.17 -11.42 -18.53
C CYS A 125 -12.88 -12.25 -17.45
N ILE A 126 -13.97 -11.71 -16.91
CA ILE A 126 -15.01 -12.55 -16.31
C ILE A 126 -15.75 -13.12 -17.50
N GLU A 127 -15.59 -14.43 -17.71
CA GLU A 127 -16.40 -15.19 -18.67
C GLU A 127 -17.89 -14.94 -18.36
N ASN A 128 -18.62 -14.48 -19.38
CA ASN A 128 -20.10 -14.42 -19.37
C ASN A 128 -20.69 -15.82 -19.34
#